data_AF-A0A554WRX9-F1
#
_entry.id   AF-A0A554WRX9-F1
#
_cell.length_a   1.000
_cell.length_b   1.000
_cell.length_c   1.000
_cell.angle_alpha   90.00
_cell.angle_beta   90.00
_cell.angle_gamma   90.00
#
_symmetry.space_group_name_H-M   'P 1'
#
loop_
_entity.id
_entity.type
_entity.pdbx_description
1 polymer ?
#
loop_
_entity_poly.entity_id
_entity_poly.type
_entity_poly.pdbx_seq_one_letter_code
_entity_poly.pdbx_strand_id
1 'polypeptide(L)'
;MDAIDPVVGFFGLGLVAGMLRSDLKLSSGLYDTLTIYLLIAIGLKGGFELASRDVTALMLPTIVIVAASAVTPMVAYQVLLRLGRLPHPDAASISAHYGSVSVVTFAVGASYLGRQGLDYDGYMSVFLVFLEFPALTGR
;
A
#
# COMPACT_ATOMS: atom_id res chain seq x y z
N MET A 1 11.74 11.78 -25.39
CA MET A 1 10.94 12.70 -24.55
C MET A 1 10.47 11.85 -23.39
N ASP A 2 11.11 11.98 -22.22
CA ASP A 2 10.76 11.15 -21.07
C ASP A 2 9.34 11.49 -20.61
N ALA A 3 8.40 10.59 -20.89
CA ALA A 3 7.03 10.74 -20.44
C ALA A 3 7.02 10.77 -18.90
N ILE A 4 6.37 11.79 -18.33
CA ILE A 4 6.12 11.88 -16.89
C ILE A 4 5.38 10.61 -16.46
N ASP A 5 5.80 10.01 -15.34
CA ASP A 5 5.11 8.85 -14.79
C ASP A 5 3.62 9.19 -14.59
N PRO A 6 2.69 8.37 -15.11
CA PRO A 6 1.26 8.64 -14.98
C PRO A 6 0.85 8.92 -13.53
N VAL A 7 1.43 8.23 -12.54
CA VAL A 7 1.12 8.45 -11.12
C VAL A 7 1.58 9.84 -10.67
N VAL A 8 2.78 10.25 -11.06
CA VAL A 8 3.31 11.60 -10.76
C VAL A 8 2.48 12.67 -11.47
N GLY A 9 2.07 12.42 -12.72
CA GLY A 9 1.20 13.33 -13.49
C GLY A 9 -0.17 13.50 -12.85
N PHE A 10 -0.83 12.41 -12.45
CA PHE A 10 -2.12 12.46 -11.76
C PHE A 10 -2.02 13.09 -10.37
N PHE A 11 -0.92 12.87 -9.63
CA PHE A 11 -0.68 13.55 -8.36
C PHE A 11 -0.55 15.08 -8.56
N GLY A 12 0.25 15.51 -9.54
CA GLY A 12 0.38 16.92 -9.90
C GLY A 12 -0.95 17.55 -10.34
N LEU A 13 -1.73 16.82 -11.15
CA LEU A 13 -3.07 17.24 -11.54
C LEU A 13 -3.99 17.41 -10.33
N GLY A 14 -3.99 16.47 -9.38
CA GLY A 14 -4.77 16.57 -8.14
C GLY A 14 -4.36 17.76 -7.28
N LEU A 15 -3.05 18.02 -7.15
CA LEU A 15 -2.53 19.19 -6.44
C LEU A 15 -3.01 20.50 -7.09
N VAL A 16 -2.84 20.63 -8.40
CA VAL A 16 -3.27 21.83 -9.16
C VAL A 16 -4.79 22.01 -9.09
N ALA A 17 -5.56 20.93 -9.26
CA ALA A 17 -7.01 20.96 -9.15
C ALA A 17 -7.46 21.41 -7.74
N GLY A 18 -6.83 20.92 -6.69
CA GLY A 18 -7.08 21.34 -5.30
C GLY A 18 -6.73 22.81 -5.06
N MET A 19 -5.60 23.29 -5.57
CA MET A 19 -5.19 24.70 -5.47
C MET A 19 -6.16 25.64 -6.20
N LEU A 20 -6.67 25.22 -7.36
CA LEU A 20 -7.66 25.96 -8.14
C LEU A 20 -9.08 25.85 -7.59
N ARG A 21 -9.29 25.13 -6.47
CA ARG A 21 -10.62 24.78 -5.92
C ARG A 21 -11.55 24.18 -6.97
N SER A 22 -10.97 23.42 -7.90
CA SER A 22 -11.76 22.69 -8.90
C SER A 22 -12.62 21.65 -8.19
N ASP A 23 -13.92 21.64 -8.47
CA ASP A 23 -14.83 20.57 -8.06
C ASP A 23 -14.57 19.29 -8.87
N LEU A 24 -13.33 18.79 -8.82
CA LEU A 24 -12.94 17.49 -9.36
C LEU A 24 -13.48 16.37 -8.45
N LYS A 25 -14.75 16.49 -8.07
CA LYS A 25 -15.51 15.50 -7.34
C LYS A 25 -15.97 14.45 -8.33
N LEU A 26 -15.42 13.26 -8.16
CA LEU A 26 -16.01 12.07 -8.74
C LEU A 26 -17.37 11.84 -8.07
N SER A 27 -18.38 11.44 -8.85
CA SER A 27 -19.66 11.05 -8.26
C SER A 27 -19.46 9.86 -7.34
N SER A 28 -20.27 9.74 -6.28
CA SER A 28 -20.19 8.62 -5.34
C SER A 28 -20.26 7.27 -6.05
N GLY A 29 -21.16 7.11 -7.03
CA GLY A 29 -21.27 5.89 -7.82
C GLY A 29 -20.01 5.54 -8.62
N LEU A 30 -19.28 6.55 -9.11
CA LEU A 30 -18.02 6.33 -9.83
C LEU A 30 -16.88 5.97 -8.86
N TYR A 31 -16.86 6.58 -7.68
CA TYR A 31 -15.91 6.22 -6.61
C TYR A 31 -16.08 4.77 -6.16
N ASP A 32 -17.32 4.34 -5.90
CA ASP A 32 -17.62 2.97 -5.48
C ASP A 32 -17.26 1.95 -6.56
N THR A 33 -17.62 2.26 -7.83
CA THR A 33 -17.29 1.41 -8.97
C THR A 33 -15.78 1.26 -9.14
N LEU A 34 -15.02 2.36 -9.08
CA LEU A 34 -13.56 2.32 -9.20
C LEU A 34 -12.93 1.55 -8.03
N THR A 35 -13.44 1.72 -6.81
CA THR A 35 -12.93 1.00 -5.64
C THR A 35 -13.13 -0.51 -5.80
N ILE A 36 -14.34 -0.94 -6.16
CA ILE A 36 -14.63 -2.37 -6.39
C ILE A 36 -13.79 -2.91 -7.56
N TYR A 37 -13.71 -2.16 -8.66
CA TYR A 37 -12.90 -2.54 -9.81
C TYR A 37 -11.43 -2.72 -9.44
N LEU A 38 -10.84 -1.79 -8.68
CA LEU A 38 -9.45 -1.86 -8.24
C LEU A 38 -9.22 -3.05 -7.31
N LEU A 39 -10.12 -3.29 -6.36
CA LEU A 39 -10.04 -4.46 -5.46
C LEU A 39 -10.08 -5.77 -6.25
N ILE A 40 -10.98 -5.89 -7.22
CA ILE A 40 -11.07 -7.05 -8.12
C ILE A 40 -9.80 -7.19 -8.96
N ALA A 41 -9.33 -6.10 -9.58
CA ALA A 41 -8.17 -6.12 -10.45
C ALA A 41 -6.88 -6.52 -9.71
N ILE A 42 -6.67 -5.99 -8.50
CA ILE A 42 -5.54 -6.34 -7.64
C ILE A 42 -5.65 -7.81 -7.21
N GLY A 43 -6.83 -8.25 -6.76
CA GLY A 43 -7.07 -9.63 -6.36
C GLY A 43 -6.88 -10.64 -7.50
N LEU A 44 -7.39 -10.33 -8.70
CA LEU A 44 -7.26 -11.18 -9.89
C LEU A 44 -5.80 -11.27 -10.35
N LYS A 45 -5.08 -10.15 -10.38
CA LYS A 45 -3.66 -10.13 -10.77
C LYS A 45 -2.80 -10.93 -9.79
N GLY A 46 -3.00 -10.76 -8.48
CA GLY A 46 -2.31 -11.56 -7.48
C GLY A 46 -2.67 -13.05 -7.55
N GLY A 47 -3.95 -13.37 -7.74
CA GLY A 47 -4.43 -14.75 -7.87
C GLY A 47 -3.89 -15.48 -9.10
N PHE A 48 -3.80 -14.81 -10.25
CA PHE A 48 -3.23 -15.38 -11.47
C PHE A 48 -1.75 -15.75 -11.30
N GLU A 49 -0.98 -14.87 -10.68
CA GLU A 49 0.46 -15.06 -10.40
C GLU A 49 0.69 -16.11 -9.30
N LEU A 50 -0.25 -16.24 -8.36
CA LEU A 50 -0.22 -17.29 -7.35
C LEU A 50 -0.53 -18.66 -7.95
N ALA A 51 -1.46 -18.72 -8.91
CA ALA A 51 -1.85 -19.97 -9.58
C ALA A 51 -0.74 -20.55 -10.47
N SER A 52 0.21 -19.73 -10.92
CA SER A 52 1.37 -20.16 -11.72
C SER A 52 2.59 -20.55 -10.88
N ARG A 53 2.52 -20.46 -9.54
CA ARG A 53 3.62 -20.72 -8.60
C ARG A 53 3.27 -21.83 -7.61
N ASP A 54 4.31 -22.44 -7.04
CA ASP A 54 4.14 -23.37 -5.94
C ASP A 54 3.84 -22.60 -4.65
N VAL A 55 2.61 -22.75 -4.13
CA VAL A 55 2.15 -22.09 -2.91
C VAL A 55 3.01 -22.45 -1.71
N THR A 56 3.57 -23.67 -1.66
CA THR A 56 4.42 -24.08 -0.52
C THR A 56 5.72 -23.28 -0.45
N ALA A 57 6.27 -22.86 -1.60
CA ALA A 57 7.44 -22.00 -1.65
C ALA A 57 7.16 -20.57 -1.11
N LEU A 58 5.89 -20.14 -1.12
CA LEU A 58 5.46 -18.82 -0.66
C LEU A 58 5.07 -18.77 0.82
N MET A 59 4.95 -19.92 1.48
CA MET A 59 4.57 -20.01 2.90
C MET A 59 5.54 -19.25 3.81
N LEU A 60 6.84 -19.51 3.67
CA LEU A 60 7.86 -18.88 4.50
C LEU A 60 7.94 -17.36 4.24
N PRO A 61 8.02 -16.87 2.99
CA PRO A 61 7.96 -15.43 2.70
C PRO A 61 6.70 -14.75 3.26
N THR A 62 5.53 -15.39 3.14
CA THR A 62 4.27 -14.84 3.66
C THR A 62 4.32 -14.67 5.17
N ILE A 63 4.81 -15.67 5.90
CA ILE A 63 4.96 -15.60 7.36
C ILE A 63 5.92 -14.48 7.75
N VAL A 64 7.06 -14.37 7.06
CA VAL A 64 8.05 -13.31 7.32
C VAL A 64 7.45 -11.92 7.11
N ILE A 65 6.68 -11.74 6.04
CA ILE A 65 6.06 -10.46 5.70
C ILE A 65 4.97 -10.08 6.70
N VAL A 66 4.11 -11.02 7.09
CA VAL A 66 3.08 -10.79 8.11
C VAL A 66 3.72 -10.51 9.49
N ALA A 67 4.79 -11.22 9.83
CA ALA A 67 5.54 -10.94 11.04
C ALA A 67 6.18 -9.54 10.98
N ALA A 68 6.76 -9.17 9.84
CA ALA A 68 7.35 -7.84 9.64
C ALA A 68 6.29 -6.73 9.77
N SER A 69 5.11 -6.86 9.18
CA SER A 69 4.03 -5.88 9.37
C SER A 69 3.51 -5.83 10.79
N ALA A 70 3.48 -6.93 11.54
CA ALA A 70 3.12 -6.90 12.95
C ALA A 70 4.21 -6.24 13.82
N VAL A 71 5.49 -6.47 13.52
CA VAL A 71 6.62 -5.90 14.26
C VAL A 71 6.78 -4.40 14.00
N THR A 72 6.46 -3.94 12.79
CA THR A 72 6.63 -2.53 12.38
C THR A 72 5.93 -1.52 13.32
N PRO A 73 4.62 -1.64 13.65
CA PRO A 73 3.97 -0.77 14.62
C PRO A 73 4.55 -0.92 16.03
N MET A 74 4.99 -2.11 16.44
CA MET A 74 5.63 -2.30 17.76
C MET A 74 6.94 -1.53 17.87
N VAL A 75 7.76 -1.56 16.81
CA VAL A 75 8.99 -0.77 16.71
C VAL A 75 8.67 0.72 16.67
N ALA A 76 7.70 1.13 15.84
CA ALA A 76 7.27 2.53 15.75
C ALA A 76 6.80 3.07 17.10
N TYR A 77 6.01 2.30 17.85
CA TYR A 77 5.56 2.64 19.20
C TYR A 77 6.74 2.89 20.14
N GLN A 78 7.72 1.98 20.15
CA GLN A 78 8.88 2.11 21.02
C GLN A 78 9.76 3.32 20.66
N VAL A 79 9.88 3.62 19.36
CA VAL A 79 10.57 4.80 18.84
C VAL A 79 9.84 6.08 19.25
N LEU A 80 8.51 6.14 19.10
CA LEU A 80 7.69 7.29 19.49
C LEU A 80 7.74 7.56 21.00
N LEU A 81 7.79 6.51 21.82
CA LEU A 81 7.97 6.64 23.27
C LEU A 81 9.38 7.15 23.65
N ARG A 82 10.44 6.52 23.11
CA ARG A 82 11.82 6.79 23.57
C ARG A 82 12.44 8.02 22.91
N LEU A 83 12.33 8.12 21.58
CA LEU A 83 12.89 9.21 20.81
C LEU A 83 11.89 10.36 20.67
N GLY A 84 10.64 10.03 20.33
CA GLY A 84 9.57 11.03 20.18
C GLY A 84 9.10 11.63 21.51
N ARG A 85 9.38 10.96 22.64
CA ARG A 85 8.96 11.37 23.99
C ARG A 85 7.45 11.62 24.10
N LEU A 86 6.66 10.93 23.28
CA LEU A 86 5.21 11.05 23.29
C LEU A 86 4.62 10.29 24.48
N PRO A 87 3.50 10.75 25.04
CA PRO A 87 2.76 9.97 26.03
C PRO A 87 2.18 8.70 25.39
N HIS A 88 1.97 7.68 26.22
CA HIS A 88 1.53 6.35 25.77
C HIS A 88 0.32 6.34 24.82
N PRO A 89 -0.77 7.08 25.09
CA PRO A 89 -1.94 7.10 24.19
C PRO A 89 -1.59 7.62 22.79
N ASP A 90 -0.80 8.68 22.71
CA ASP A 90 -0.42 9.31 21.43
C ASP A 90 0.51 8.41 20.63
N ALA A 91 1.52 7.82 21.29
CA ALA A 91 2.43 6.88 20.66
C ALA A 91 1.68 5.63 20.14
N ALA A 92 0.73 5.10 20.91
CA ALA A 92 -0.07 3.94 20.52
C ALA A 92 -0.97 4.26 19.32
N SER A 93 -1.66 5.41 19.36
CA SER A 93 -2.53 5.84 18.26
C SER A 93 -1.75 6.05 16.96
N ILE A 94 -0.62 6.77 17.02
CA ILE A 94 0.19 7.06 15.81
C ILE A 94 0.79 5.77 15.24
N SER A 95 1.39 4.92 16.09
CA SER A 95 2.01 3.67 15.62
C SER A 95 0.98 2.69 15.05
N ALA A 96 -0.22 2.60 15.61
CA ALA A 96 -1.29 1.80 15.06
C ALA A 96 -1.81 2.38 13.73
N HIS A 97 -1.97 3.71 13.64
CA HIS A 97 -2.55 4.34 12.46
C HIS A 97 -1.62 4.35 11.25
N TYR A 98 -0.31 4.54 11.47
CA TYR A 98 0.72 4.62 10.43
C TYR A 98 1.57 3.34 10.32
N GLY A 99 1.23 2.28 11.06
CA GLY A 99 1.92 0.99 11.01
C GLY A 99 1.58 0.12 9.80
N SER A 100 0.60 0.51 8.97
CA SER A 100 0.24 -0.21 7.74
C SER A 100 1.14 0.14 6.56
N VAL A 101 0.93 -0.58 5.45
CA VAL A 101 1.50 -0.28 4.15
C VAL A 101 0.54 0.57 3.30
N SER A 102 1.00 1.02 2.15
CA SER A 102 0.21 1.84 1.22
C SER A 102 0.18 1.20 -0.16
N VAL A 103 -1.03 0.86 -0.62
CA VAL A 103 -1.28 0.40 -2.00
C VAL A 103 -0.73 1.39 -3.04
N VAL A 104 -0.83 2.69 -2.75
CA VAL A 104 -0.30 3.75 -3.64
C VAL A 104 1.22 3.67 -3.74
N THR A 105 1.91 3.50 -2.61
CA THR A 105 3.38 3.40 -2.59
C THR A 105 3.86 2.15 -3.33
N PHE A 106 3.16 1.02 -3.13
CA PHE A 106 3.42 -0.20 -3.89
C PHE A 106 3.24 0.01 -5.39
N ALA A 107 2.14 0.64 -5.82
CA ALA A 107 1.86 0.90 -7.23
C ALA A 107 2.94 1.79 -7.89
N VAL A 108 3.41 2.82 -7.18
CA VAL A 108 4.51 3.68 -7.64
C VAL A 108 5.80 2.89 -7.78
N GLY A 109 6.17 2.10 -6.76
CA GLY A 109 7.39 1.28 -6.79
C GLY A 109 7.36 0.23 -7.91
N ALA A 110 6.22 -0.42 -8.10
CA ALA A 110 5.99 -1.39 -9.17
C ALA A 110 6.12 -0.74 -10.57
N SER A 111 5.50 0.43 -10.78
CA SER A 111 5.65 1.21 -12.01
C SER A 111 7.12 1.59 -12.25
N TYR A 112 7.80 2.07 -11.21
CA TYR A 112 9.20 2.47 -11.27
C TYR A 112 10.11 1.31 -11.69
N LEU A 113 9.99 0.14 -11.05
CA LEU A 113 10.76 -1.05 -11.40
C LEU A 113 10.48 -1.51 -12.84
N GLY A 114 9.22 -1.51 -13.25
CA GLY A 114 8.84 -1.83 -14.63
C GLY A 114 9.48 -0.89 -15.66
N ARG A 115 9.64 0.40 -15.34
CA ARG A 115 10.34 1.37 -16.20
C ARG A 115 11.85 1.16 -16.25
N GLN A 116 12.44 0.63 -15.18
CA GLN A 116 13.86 0.26 -15.14
C GLN A 116 14.13 -1.10 -15.83
N GLY A 117 13.08 -1.80 -16.29
CA GLY A 117 13.18 -3.16 -16.82
C GLY A 117 13.61 -4.18 -15.76
N LEU A 118 13.39 -3.86 -14.48
CA LEU A 118 13.65 -4.78 -13.38
C LEU A 118 12.40 -5.61 -13.13
N ASP A 119 12.51 -6.91 -13.38
CA ASP A 119 11.46 -7.84 -13.05
C ASP A 119 11.29 -7.95 -11.53
N TYR A 120 10.04 -7.96 -11.10
CA TYR A 120 9.64 -8.28 -9.75
C TYR A 120 8.50 -9.30 -9.83
N ASP A 121 8.45 -10.21 -8.87
CA ASP A 121 7.46 -11.27 -8.91
C ASP A 121 6.03 -10.73 -8.79
N GLY A 122 5.14 -11.17 -9.69
CA GLY A 122 3.75 -10.68 -9.72
C GLY A 122 2.94 -11.02 -8.45
N TYR A 123 3.33 -12.07 -7.72
CA TYR A 123 2.75 -12.43 -6.42
C TYR A 123 3.02 -11.38 -5.32
N MET A 124 3.88 -10.39 -5.54
CA MET A 124 4.11 -9.31 -4.56
C MET A 124 2.82 -8.51 -4.27
N SER A 125 1.89 -8.48 -5.22
CA SER A 125 0.54 -7.95 -5.03
C SER A 125 -0.29 -8.73 -4.00
N VAL A 126 -0.04 -10.03 -3.84
CA VAL A 126 -0.66 -10.88 -2.82
C VAL A 126 -0.10 -10.52 -1.43
N PHE A 127 1.21 -10.30 -1.34
CA PHE A 127 1.84 -9.89 -0.09
C PHE A 127 1.38 -8.52 0.39
N LEU A 128 1.09 -7.60 -0.53
CA LEU A 128 0.45 -6.32 -0.20
C LEU A 128 -0.87 -6.52 0.56
N VAL A 129 -1.71 -7.45 0.13
CA VAL A 129 -2.96 -7.78 0.83
C VAL A 129 -2.67 -8.35 2.22
N PHE A 130 -1.68 -9.23 2.33
CA PHE A 130 -1.29 -9.79 3.63
C PHE A 130 -0.76 -8.75 4.61
N LEU A 131 -0.06 -7.72 4.11
CA LEU A 131 0.48 -6.62 4.91
C LEU A 131 -0.60 -5.69 5.47
N GLU A 132 -1.77 -5.61 4.85
CA GLU A 132 -2.90 -4.78 5.32
C GLU A 132 -3.68 -5.44 6.48
N PHE A 133 -3.62 -6.77 6.67
CA PHE A 133 -4.38 -7.44 7.75
C PHE A 133 -4.00 -7.02 9.17
N PRO A 134 -2.70 -6.93 9.55
CA PRO A 134 -2.33 -6.54 10.92
C PRO A 134 -2.74 -5.13 11.29
N ALA A 135 -2.94 -4.24 10.30
CA ALA A 135 -3.44 -2.89 10.53
C ALA A 135 -4.94 -2.83 10.86
N LEU A 136 -5.71 -3.89 10.54
CA LEU A 136 -7.15 -3.94 10.80
C LEU A 136 -7.49 -4.24 12.26
N THR A 137 -6.62 -4.94 12.99
CA THR A 137 -6.86 -5.33 14.40
C THR A 137 -6.47 -4.26 15.41
N GLY A 138 -5.74 -3.22 15.00
CA GLY A 138 -5.33 -2.09 15.84
C GLY A 138 -6.24 -0.85 15.76
N ARG A 139 -7.37 -0.93 15.04
CA ARG A 139 -8.34 0.17 14.88
C ARG A 139 -9.47 0.10 15.90
#